data_AF-A0A7S3YZV1-F1
#
_entry.id   AF-A0A7S3YZV1-F1
#
_cell.length_a   1.000
_cell.length_b   1.000
_cell.length_c   1.000
_cell.angle_alpha   90.00
_cell.angle_beta   90.00
_cell.angle_gamma   90.00
#
_symmetry.space_group_name_H-M   'P 1'
#
loop_
_entity.id
_entity.type
_entity.pdbx_description
1 polymer ?
#
loop_
_entity_poly.entity_id
_entity_poly.type
_entity_poly.pdbx_seq_one_letter_code
_entity_poly.pdbx_strand_id
1 'polypeptide(L)'
;AINAQRSAELESAIRGSRGGLGVGRLTKIGTEIKMDLNFPGEVTSKSIKKLRTSSDCVSEDLAKMGVTGALDDDGVAIFWKRTRFEPTSTAAFQEISKGCGVVRVSLLDKETKKDVVVVAAHLKSGNSEKDSRARATQVARIKTWLQANNMLPNAANAHANAHSNNSSPSDSHPKTTEPCVVLCLDANASPFEPSVKVPDRDSKAGGGKERKEEAGADNTLGRLRGFGLRSCWDADLEKARKSGNPFDPVTVNKIRGPLSDQKAKVGQHSCSVIDYVMYSPQACSQVQFALEPVRVGGSKFNAKALACLIPNMEVPSDHYPVAVDLRLASPPSPPPAAAAAAAAA
;
A
#
# COMPACT_ATOMS: atom_id res chain seq x y z
N ALA A 1 3.28 27.93 -7.32
CA ALA A 1 1.92 28.32 -7.75
C ALA A 1 1.01 27.10 -7.89
N ILE A 2 1.28 26.17 -8.83
CA ILE A 2 0.41 25.00 -9.11
C ILE A 2 0.23 24.07 -7.89
N ASN A 3 1.30 23.75 -7.15
CA ASN A 3 1.20 22.88 -5.97
C ASN A 3 0.43 23.55 -4.81
N ALA A 4 0.57 24.87 -4.64
CA ALA A 4 -0.18 25.60 -3.63
C ALA A 4 -1.68 25.65 -3.98
N GLN A 5 -2.02 25.82 -5.26
CA GLN A 5 -3.40 25.78 -5.73
C GLN A 5 -4.03 24.39 -5.54
N ARG A 6 -3.32 23.30 -5.91
CA ARG A 6 -3.81 21.92 -5.72
C ARG A 6 -3.95 21.53 -4.24
N SER A 7 -3.03 21.98 -3.40
CA SER A 7 -3.13 21.76 -1.94
C SER A 7 -4.33 22.52 -1.36
N ALA A 8 -4.58 23.75 -1.81
CA ALA A 8 -5.76 24.51 -1.41
C ALA A 8 -7.08 23.90 -1.93
N GLU A 9 -7.10 23.34 -3.14
CA GLU A 9 -8.26 22.62 -3.69
C GLU A 9 -8.53 21.32 -2.92
N LEU A 10 -7.50 20.58 -2.53
CA LEU A 10 -7.62 19.37 -1.72
C LEU A 10 -8.04 19.67 -0.28
N GLU A 11 -7.46 20.70 0.35
CA GLU A 11 -7.91 21.18 1.66
C GLU A 11 -9.34 21.71 1.60
N SER A 12 -9.74 22.38 0.53
CA SER A 12 -11.11 22.84 0.30
C SER A 12 -12.06 21.66 0.09
N ALA A 13 -11.65 20.59 -0.60
CA ALA A 13 -12.43 19.35 -0.73
C ALA A 13 -12.57 18.60 0.61
N ILE A 14 -11.53 18.62 1.45
CA ILE A 14 -11.54 18.05 2.80
C ILE A 14 -12.42 18.90 3.74
N ARG A 15 -12.35 20.24 3.67
CA ARG A 15 -13.17 21.16 4.49
C ARG A 15 -14.62 21.26 4.00
N GLY A 16 -14.84 21.15 2.70
CA GLY A 16 -16.13 21.22 2.02
C GLY A 16 -16.93 19.91 2.07
N SER A 17 -16.27 18.79 2.38
CA SER A 17 -16.96 17.54 2.71
C SER A 17 -17.50 17.61 4.14
N ARG A 18 -18.64 18.32 4.31
CA ARG A 18 -19.52 18.08 5.45
C ARG A 18 -19.91 16.61 5.42
N GLY A 19 -19.34 15.83 6.33
CA GLY A 19 -19.40 14.37 6.34
C GLY A 19 -20.80 13.81 6.18
N GLY A 20 -21.12 13.36 4.96
CA GLY A 20 -22.15 12.38 4.73
C GLY A 20 -21.55 10.99 4.92
N LEU A 21 -21.90 10.31 6.02
CA LEU A 21 -21.65 8.88 6.16
C LEU A 21 -22.52 8.15 5.12
N GLY A 22 -21.90 7.63 4.07
CA GLY A 22 -22.58 6.83 3.07
C GLY A 22 -23.15 5.55 3.68
N VAL A 23 -24.40 5.22 3.34
CA VAL A 23 -24.99 3.93 3.71
C VAL A 23 -24.64 2.96 2.59
N GLY A 24 -23.74 2.03 2.88
CA GLY A 24 -23.36 0.98 1.94
C GLY A 24 -24.36 -0.19 1.98
N ARG A 25 -24.82 -0.67 0.81
CA ARG A 25 -25.51 -1.96 0.74
C ARG A 25 -24.46 -3.06 0.58
N LEU A 26 -24.38 -3.96 1.55
CA LEU A 26 -23.57 -5.17 1.46
C LEU A 26 -24.35 -6.21 0.67
N THR A 27 -23.79 -6.67 -0.44
CA THR A 27 -24.35 -7.80 -1.21
C THR A 27 -23.33 -8.92 -1.23
N LYS A 28 -23.71 -10.09 -0.69
CA LYS A 28 -22.91 -11.30 -0.76
C LYS A 28 -23.12 -11.96 -2.12
N ILE A 29 -22.06 -12.14 -2.89
CA ILE A 29 -22.07 -12.88 -4.15
C ILE A 29 -20.99 -13.96 -4.05
N GLY A 30 -21.39 -15.20 -3.76
CA GLY A 30 -20.45 -16.29 -3.47
C GLY A 30 -19.64 -16.06 -2.18
N THR A 31 -18.32 -16.03 -2.28
CA THR A 31 -17.38 -15.72 -1.18
C THR A 31 -17.05 -14.22 -1.07
N GLU A 32 -17.60 -13.38 -1.94
CA GLU A 32 -17.33 -11.94 -2.00
C GLU A 32 -18.40 -11.12 -1.26
N ILE A 33 -17.99 -10.06 -0.57
CA ILE A 33 -18.88 -9.03 -0.01
C ILE A 33 -18.64 -7.75 -0.81
N LYS A 34 -19.61 -7.33 -1.62
CA LYS A 34 -19.59 -6.03 -2.31
C LYS A 34 -20.28 -4.99 -1.46
N MET A 35 -19.61 -3.84 -1.26
CA MET A 35 -20.19 -2.68 -0.60
C MET A 35 -20.41 -1.57 -1.62
N ASP A 36 -21.67 -1.37 -2.02
CA ASP A 36 -22.04 -0.23 -2.85
C ASP A 36 -22.29 0.97 -1.94
N LEU A 37 -21.28 1.86 -1.85
CA LEU A 37 -21.41 3.12 -1.12
C LEU A 37 -22.25 4.11 -1.93
N ASN A 38 -23.51 4.28 -1.53
CA ASN A 38 -24.31 5.43 -1.91
C ASN A 38 -24.07 6.54 -0.89
N PHE A 39 -23.71 7.73 -1.37
CA PHE A 39 -23.64 8.94 -0.55
C PHE A 39 -24.91 9.76 -0.76
N PRO A 40 -25.99 9.53 0.01
CA PRO A 40 -27.14 10.42 -0.02
C PRO A 40 -26.77 11.74 0.67
N GLY A 41 -27.42 12.83 0.26
CA GLY A 41 -27.30 14.15 0.88
C GLY A 41 -27.66 14.16 2.38
N GLU A 42 -27.21 15.21 3.05
CA GLU A 42 -27.34 15.57 4.49
C GLU A 42 -27.76 14.48 5.49
N VAL A 43 -26.82 14.11 6.35
CA VAL A 43 -27.05 13.23 7.52
C VAL A 43 -27.73 14.03 8.63
N THR A 44 -28.95 13.67 8.98
CA THR A 44 -29.67 14.25 10.14
C THR A 44 -29.34 13.51 11.44
N SER A 45 -29.55 14.17 12.59
CA SER A 45 -29.32 13.58 13.93
C SER A 45 -30.15 12.31 14.21
N LYS A 46 -31.30 12.13 13.53
CA LYS A 46 -32.09 10.90 13.57
C LYS A 46 -31.40 9.71 12.88
N SER A 47 -30.62 9.96 11.82
CA SER A 47 -29.88 8.92 11.09
C SER A 47 -28.73 8.33 11.91
N ILE A 48 -28.09 9.14 12.75
CA ILE A 48 -26.97 8.71 13.62
C ILE A 48 -27.44 7.75 14.73
N LYS A 49 -28.64 7.97 15.30
CA LYS A 49 -29.22 7.07 16.31
C LYS A 49 -29.56 5.69 15.74
N LYS A 50 -29.94 5.60 14.46
CA LYS A 50 -30.28 4.35 13.76
C LYS A 50 -29.03 3.52 13.39
N LEU A 51 -27.87 4.16 13.25
CA LEU A 51 -26.59 3.49 12.98
C LEU A 51 -25.98 2.84 14.23
N ARG A 52 -26.21 3.37 15.43
CA ARG A 52 -25.76 2.71 16.67
C ARG A 52 -26.48 1.37 16.92
N THR A 53 -27.74 1.27 16.53
CA THR A 53 -28.51 0.01 16.60
C THR A 53 -28.19 -0.98 15.48
N SER A 54 -27.46 -0.57 14.43
CA SER A 54 -27.10 -1.47 13.32
C SER A 54 -25.74 -2.17 13.48
N SER A 55 -24.93 -1.78 14.46
CA SER A 55 -23.73 -2.55 14.81
C SER A 55 -24.11 -3.94 15.33
N ASP A 56 -25.22 -4.02 16.08
CA ASP A 56 -25.72 -5.28 16.64
C ASP A 56 -26.29 -6.21 15.54
N CYS A 57 -26.93 -5.66 14.51
CA CYS A 57 -27.49 -6.49 13.43
C CYS A 57 -26.42 -7.04 12.46
N VAL A 58 -25.31 -6.33 12.25
CA VAL A 58 -24.17 -6.86 11.48
C VAL A 58 -23.52 -8.04 12.22
N SER A 59 -23.49 -7.99 13.56
CA SER A 59 -22.93 -9.07 14.38
C SER A 59 -23.77 -10.36 14.30
N GLU A 60 -25.10 -10.26 14.27
CA GLU A 60 -25.99 -11.42 14.18
C GLU A 60 -25.92 -12.12 12.82
N ASP A 61 -25.86 -11.37 11.72
CA ASP A 61 -25.77 -11.95 10.38
C ASP A 61 -24.39 -12.59 10.12
N LEU A 62 -23.32 -12.01 10.68
CA LEU A 62 -21.97 -12.60 10.65
C LEU A 62 -21.86 -13.85 11.55
N ALA A 63 -22.52 -13.84 12.71
CA ALA A 63 -22.62 -15.00 13.58
C ALA A 63 -23.40 -16.16 12.91
N LYS A 64 -24.51 -15.86 12.21
CA LYS A 64 -25.24 -16.84 11.39
C LYS A 64 -24.42 -17.36 10.20
N MET A 65 -23.45 -16.58 9.71
CA MET A 65 -22.49 -16.98 8.70
C MET A 65 -21.30 -17.79 9.25
N GLY A 66 -21.30 -18.13 10.55
CA GLY A 66 -20.23 -18.92 11.18
C GLY A 66 -18.93 -18.14 11.41
N VAL A 67 -18.97 -16.81 11.33
CA VAL A 67 -17.83 -15.95 11.66
C VAL A 67 -17.75 -15.84 13.18
N THR A 68 -17.16 -16.84 13.82
CA THR A 68 -16.92 -16.85 15.27
C THR A 68 -15.53 -16.30 15.57
N GLY A 69 -15.47 -15.06 16.02
CA GLY A 69 -14.26 -14.35 16.44
C GLY A 69 -14.57 -12.87 16.56
N ALA A 70 -13.90 -12.16 17.48
CA ALA A 70 -13.87 -10.70 17.38
C ALA A 70 -13.30 -10.39 15.99
N LEU A 71 -14.12 -9.80 15.11
CA LEU A 71 -13.60 -9.21 13.90
C LEU A 71 -12.49 -8.28 14.34
N ASP A 72 -11.29 -8.48 13.79
CA ASP A 72 -10.29 -7.43 13.89
C ASP A 72 -10.94 -6.22 13.20
N ASP A 73 -11.11 -5.12 13.94
CA ASP A 73 -11.80 -3.92 13.43
C ASP A 73 -10.98 -3.23 12.32
N ASP A 74 -9.75 -3.72 12.08
CA ASP A 74 -8.82 -3.24 11.09
C ASP A 74 -9.05 -3.90 9.72
N GLY A 75 -9.13 -3.07 8.68
CA GLY A 75 -9.34 -3.52 7.30
C GLY A 75 -8.59 -2.68 6.29
N VAL A 76 -8.57 -3.15 5.04
CA VAL A 76 -8.04 -2.40 3.91
C VAL A 76 -9.15 -2.18 2.89
N ALA A 77 -9.17 -0.98 2.31
CA ALA A 77 -10.11 -0.61 1.26
C ALA A 77 -9.36 0.08 0.13
N ILE A 78 -9.78 -0.17 -1.11
CA ILE A 78 -9.24 0.48 -2.30
C ILE A 78 -10.36 1.27 -2.96
N PHE A 79 -10.14 2.57 -3.11
CA PHE A 79 -11.04 3.49 -3.81
C PHE A 79 -10.37 3.99 -5.08
N TRP A 80 -11.16 4.20 -6.13
CA TRP A 80 -10.67 4.78 -7.39
C TRP A 80 -11.69 5.74 -7.99
N LYS A 81 -11.21 6.70 -8.77
CA LYS A 81 -12.06 7.62 -9.52
C LYS A 81 -12.60 6.91 -10.77
N ARG A 82 -13.89 6.58 -10.79
CA ARG A 82 -14.56 5.94 -11.95
C ARG A 82 -14.45 6.72 -13.26
N THR A 83 -14.25 8.04 -13.18
CA THR A 83 -14.04 8.90 -14.35
C THR A 83 -12.68 8.68 -15.01
N ARG A 84 -11.67 8.23 -14.25
CA ARG A 84 -10.32 7.95 -14.75
C ARG A 84 -10.02 6.46 -14.90
N PHE A 85 -10.50 5.64 -13.98
CA PHE A 85 -10.18 4.21 -13.94
C PHE A 85 -11.42 3.34 -14.12
N GLU A 86 -11.26 2.25 -14.86
CA GLU A 86 -12.28 1.21 -15.07
C GLU A 86 -11.78 -0.12 -14.49
N PRO A 87 -12.53 -0.79 -13.61
CA PRO A 87 -12.10 -2.08 -13.09
C PRO A 87 -12.13 -3.15 -14.20
N THR A 88 -10.99 -3.79 -14.44
CA THR A 88 -10.86 -4.88 -15.42
C THR A 88 -11.07 -6.26 -14.80
N SER A 89 -11.02 -6.34 -13.47
CA SER A 89 -11.38 -7.54 -12.71
C SER A 89 -12.12 -7.18 -11.42
N THR A 90 -12.83 -8.15 -10.86
CA THR A 90 -13.44 -8.02 -9.53
C THR A 90 -12.35 -7.87 -8.47
N ALA A 91 -12.66 -7.12 -7.41
CA ALA A 91 -11.77 -7.01 -6.28
C ALA A 91 -11.58 -8.40 -5.65
N ALA A 92 -10.34 -8.81 -5.47
CA ALA A 92 -10.01 -10.10 -4.89
C ALA A 92 -9.44 -9.88 -3.49
N PHE A 93 -10.11 -10.43 -2.47
CA PHE A 93 -9.50 -10.64 -1.17
C PHE A 93 -8.83 -12.02 -1.16
N GLN A 94 -7.59 -12.09 -0.71
CA GLN A 94 -6.91 -13.35 -0.51
C GLN A 94 -6.18 -13.35 0.82
N GLU A 95 -6.50 -14.33 1.67
CA GLU A 95 -5.69 -14.63 2.84
C GLU A 95 -4.37 -15.28 2.38
N ILE A 96 -3.27 -14.59 2.62
CA ILE A 96 -1.92 -15.09 2.28
C ILE A 96 -1.27 -15.75 3.49
N SER A 97 -1.72 -15.45 4.71
CA SER A 97 -1.33 -16.10 5.94
C SER A 97 -2.35 -15.85 7.04
N LYS A 98 -2.33 -16.66 8.10
CA LYS A 98 -3.22 -16.50 9.25
C LYS A 98 -3.19 -15.06 9.77
N GLY A 99 -4.30 -14.34 9.59
CA GLY A 99 -4.45 -12.95 10.03
C GLY A 99 -3.72 -11.92 9.18
N CYS A 100 -3.44 -12.21 7.90
CA CYS A 100 -3.02 -11.21 6.91
C CYS A 100 -3.61 -11.56 5.54
N GLY A 101 -4.45 -10.64 5.06
CA GLY A 101 -5.04 -10.67 3.74
C GLY A 101 -4.50 -9.55 2.87
N VAL A 102 -4.55 -9.80 1.56
CA VAL A 102 -4.34 -8.78 0.53
C VAL A 102 -5.65 -8.50 -0.18
N VAL A 103 -5.91 -7.23 -0.49
CA VAL A 103 -6.97 -6.82 -1.40
C VAL A 103 -6.32 -6.35 -2.69
N ARG A 104 -6.81 -6.86 -3.82
CA ARG A 104 -6.34 -6.49 -5.16
C ARG A 104 -7.48 -5.94 -5.99
N VAL A 105 -7.20 -4.91 -6.76
CA VAL A 105 -8.03 -4.49 -7.90
C VAL A 105 -7.15 -4.26 -9.13
N SER A 106 -7.59 -4.75 -10.28
CA SER A 106 -7.00 -4.41 -11.58
C SER A 106 -7.87 -3.33 -12.24
N LEU A 107 -7.22 -2.26 -12.69
CA LEU A 107 -7.83 -1.04 -13.20
C LEU A 107 -7.21 -0.70 -14.56
N LEU A 108 -8.02 -0.39 -15.57
CA LEU A 108 -7.59 0.25 -16.80
C LEU A 108 -7.64 1.77 -16.61
N ASP A 109 -6.50 2.45 -16.79
CA ASP A 109 -6.49 3.90 -16.89
C ASP A 109 -7.08 4.35 -18.23
N LYS A 110 -8.21 5.05 -18.20
CA LYS A 110 -8.94 5.47 -19.39
C LYS A 110 -8.15 6.45 -20.25
N GLU A 111 -7.24 7.21 -19.65
CA GLU A 111 -6.39 8.20 -20.33
C GLU A 111 -5.21 7.51 -21.04
N THR A 112 -4.41 6.75 -20.29
CA THR A 112 -3.18 6.13 -20.83
C THR A 112 -3.39 4.77 -21.47
N LYS A 113 -4.58 4.18 -21.30
CA LYS A 113 -4.94 2.80 -21.69
C LYS A 113 -4.04 1.73 -21.07
N LYS A 114 -3.40 2.05 -19.94
CA LYS A 114 -2.52 1.11 -19.22
C LYS A 114 -3.26 0.39 -18.10
N ASP A 115 -2.92 -0.88 -17.93
CA ASP A 115 -3.34 -1.65 -16.77
C ASP A 115 -2.53 -1.25 -15.53
N VAL A 116 -3.26 -0.92 -14.47
CA VAL A 116 -2.76 -0.64 -13.14
C VAL A 116 -3.33 -1.67 -12.19
N VAL A 117 -2.46 -2.35 -11.46
CA VAL A 117 -2.88 -3.28 -10.42
C VAL A 117 -2.52 -2.70 -9.06
N VAL A 118 -3.56 -2.40 -8.28
CA VAL A 118 -3.42 -1.86 -6.93
C VAL A 118 -3.61 -3.00 -5.94
N VAL A 119 -2.65 -3.16 -5.05
CA VAL A 119 -2.66 -4.13 -3.97
C VAL A 119 -2.57 -3.40 -2.64
N ALA A 120 -3.44 -3.73 -1.70
CA ALA A 120 -3.42 -3.20 -0.35
C ALA A 120 -3.29 -4.34 0.65
N ALA A 121 -2.48 -4.17 1.70
CA ALA A 121 -2.39 -5.12 2.80
C ALA A 121 -2.09 -4.45 4.13
N HIS A 122 -2.47 -5.11 5.22
CA HIS A 122 -2.11 -4.73 6.59
C HIS A 122 -1.27 -5.85 7.18
N LEU A 123 -0.04 -5.54 7.58
CA LEU A 123 0.92 -6.51 8.10
C LEU A 123 0.82 -6.64 9.62
N LYS A 124 1.36 -7.74 10.14
CA LYS A 124 1.33 -8.05 11.58
C LYS A 124 1.88 -6.91 12.43
N SER A 125 1.03 -6.39 13.30
CA SER A 125 1.44 -5.41 14.31
C SER A 125 2.25 -6.04 15.45
N GLY A 126 3.06 -5.23 16.11
CA GLY A 126 3.89 -5.62 17.26
C GLY A 126 5.36 -5.28 17.08
N ASN A 127 6.09 -5.16 18.18
CA ASN A 127 7.50 -4.75 18.21
C ASN A 127 8.43 -5.87 18.70
N SER A 128 7.92 -7.06 18.96
CA SER A 128 8.76 -8.20 19.31
C SER A 128 9.48 -8.74 18.08
N GLU A 129 10.63 -9.38 18.28
CA GLU A 129 11.35 -10.08 17.20
C GLU A 129 10.48 -11.15 16.52
N LYS A 130 9.56 -11.77 17.28
CA LYS A 130 8.55 -12.70 16.74
C LYS A 130 7.61 -12.01 15.76
N ASP A 131 7.16 -10.79 16.07
CA ASP A 131 6.28 -10.02 15.18
C ASP A 131 7.05 -9.58 13.92
N SER A 132 8.30 -9.15 14.06
CA SER A 132 9.17 -8.86 12.91
C SER A 132 9.37 -10.08 12.01
N ARG A 133 9.59 -11.27 12.55
CA ARG A 133 9.63 -12.53 11.76
C ARG A 133 8.31 -12.82 11.05
N ALA A 134 7.18 -12.57 11.73
CA ALA A 134 5.86 -12.76 11.14
C ALA A 134 5.64 -11.81 9.95
N ARG A 135 5.98 -10.53 10.08
CA ARG A 135 5.94 -9.55 8.98
C ARG A 135 6.84 -9.97 7.83
N ALA A 136 8.08 -10.37 8.11
CA ALA A 136 9.00 -10.81 7.07
C ALA A 136 8.47 -12.05 6.31
N THR A 137 7.81 -12.97 7.02
CA THR A 137 7.10 -14.11 6.41
C THR A 137 5.93 -13.66 5.56
N GLN A 138 5.13 -12.69 6.02
CA GLN A 138 4.02 -12.12 5.26
C GLN A 138 4.50 -11.44 3.98
N VAL A 139 5.55 -10.62 4.05
CA VAL A 139 6.18 -9.97 2.90
C VAL A 139 6.66 -11.02 1.88
N ALA A 140 7.33 -12.08 2.33
CA ALA A 140 7.75 -13.16 1.45
C ALA A 140 6.56 -13.81 0.73
N ARG A 141 5.44 -14.03 1.43
CA ARG A 141 4.22 -14.58 0.83
C ARG A 141 3.54 -13.62 -0.14
N ILE A 142 3.52 -12.31 0.16
CA ILE A 142 3.05 -11.28 -0.79
C ILE A 142 3.89 -11.38 -2.07
N LYS A 143 5.22 -11.48 -1.96
CA LYS A 143 6.11 -11.62 -3.12
C LYS A 143 5.76 -12.84 -3.97
N THR A 144 5.70 -14.02 -3.36
CA THR A 144 5.36 -15.27 -4.06
C THR A 144 4.00 -15.16 -4.72
N TRP A 145 3.02 -14.59 -4.03
CA TRP A 145 1.68 -14.38 -4.57
C TRP A 145 1.67 -13.42 -5.77
N LEU A 146 2.38 -12.29 -5.69
CA LEU A 146 2.51 -11.34 -6.80
C LEU A 146 3.19 -12.00 -8.02
N GLN A 147 4.23 -12.81 -7.80
CA GLN A 147 4.91 -13.55 -8.86
C GLN A 147 4.01 -14.60 -9.50
N ALA A 148 3.27 -15.38 -8.70
CA ALA A 148 2.32 -16.37 -9.20
C ALA A 148 1.18 -15.76 -10.04
N ASN A 149 0.89 -14.47 -9.84
CA ASN A 149 -0.10 -13.71 -10.58
C ASN A 149 0.50 -12.89 -11.75
N ASN A 150 1.76 -13.12 -12.12
CA ASN A 150 2.48 -12.39 -13.18
C ASN A 150 2.52 -10.87 -12.98
N MET A 151 2.46 -10.41 -11.72
CA MET A 151 2.50 -8.98 -11.38
C MET A 151 3.91 -8.47 -11.15
N LEU A 152 4.85 -9.37 -10.83
CA LEU A 152 6.26 -9.05 -10.75
C LEU A 152 7.02 -9.85 -11.80
N PRO A 153 8.06 -9.27 -12.43
CA PRO A 153 8.92 -10.03 -13.34
C PRO A 153 9.53 -11.20 -12.58
N ASN A 154 9.33 -12.40 -13.13
CA ASN A 154 9.94 -13.59 -12.56
C ASN A 154 11.45 -13.51 -12.86
N ALA A 155 12.32 -13.68 -11.86
CA ALA A 155 13.76 -13.57 -12.06
C ALA A 155 14.28 -14.54 -13.15
N ALA A 156 13.63 -15.71 -13.28
CA ALA A 156 13.88 -16.66 -14.37
C ALA A 156 13.52 -16.10 -15.76
N ASN A 157 12.48 -15.26 -15.87
CA ASN A 157 12.03 -14.67 -17.13
C ASN A 157 12.85 -13.43 -17.51
N ALA A 158 13.41 -12.71 -16.54
CA ALA A 158 14.26 -11.54 -16.80
C ALA A 158 15.53 -11.92 -17.58
N HIS A 159 16.15 -13.06 -17.27
CA HIS A 159 17.32 -13.55 -17.99
C HIS A 159 17.00 -14.10 -19.39
N ALA A 160 15.84 -14.75 -19.56
CA ALA A 160 15.39 -15.25 -20.85
C ALA A 160 15.05 -14.11 -21.84
N ASN A 161 14.42 -13.04 -21.36
CA ASN A 161 14.09 -11.87 -22.19
C ASN A 161 15.33 -11.07 -22.61
N ALA A 162 16.40 -11.04 -21.80
CA ALA A 162 17.63 -10.34 -22.16
C ALA A 162 18.39 -11.00 -23.34
N HIS A 163 18.19 -12.30 -23.59
CA HIS A 163 18.89 -13.03 -24.65
C HIS A 163 18.04 -13.25 -25.92
N SER A 164 16.74 -12.92 -25.90
CA SER A 164 15.81 -13.16 -27.01
C SER A 164 15.76 -12.03 -28.06
N ASN A 165 16.67 -11.05 -28.04
CA ASN A 165 16.63 -9.90 -28.96
C ASN A 165 17.04 -10.21 -30.42
N ASN A 166 17.15 -11.48 -30.83
CA ASN A 166 17.56 -11.88 -32.19
C ASN A 166 16.49 -12.65 -33.00
N SER A 167 15.25 -12.77 -32.53
CA SER A 167 14.17 -13.40 -33.31
C SER A 167 13.42 -12.36 -34.14
N SER A 168 13.33 -12.61 -35.46
CA SER A 168 12.66 -11.78 -36.47
C SER A 168 11.26 -11.28 -36.06
N PRO A 169 10.84 -10.08 -36.53
CA PRO A 169 9.56 -9.49 -36.19
C PRO A 169 8.41 -10.25 -36.85
N SER A 170 7.80 -11.20 -36.13
CA SER A 170 6.51 -11.77 -36.53
C SER A 170 5.37 -10.88 -36.00
N ASP A 171 4.43 -10.52 -36.88
CA ASP A 171 3.24 -9.65 -36.70
C ASP A 171 2.23 -10.04 -35.59
N SER A 172 2.60 -10.90 -34.64
CA SER A 172 1.67 -11.43 -33.64
C SER A 172 1.60 -10.53 -32.40
N HIS A 173 0.62 -9.62 -32.39
CA HIS A 173 0.12 -8.82 -31.27
C HIS A 173 1.14 -7.96 -30.49
N PRO A 174 0.82 -6.69 -30.17
CA PRO A 174 1.67 -5.88 -29.31
C PRO A 174 1.90 -6.62 -27.99
N LYS A 175 3.16 -6.95 -27.68
CA LYS A 175 3.57 -7.53 -26.40
C LYS A 175 2.87 -6.75 -25.30
N THR A 176 2.02 -7.43 -24.54
CA THR A 176 1.28 -6.85 -23.43
C THR A 176 2.25 -6.09 -22.53
N THR A 177 2.08 -4.78 -22.44
CA THR A 177 2.91 -3.93 -21.58
C THR A 177 2.82 -4.45 -20.15
N GLU A 178 3.97 -4.60 -19.48
CA GLU A 178 3.99 -5.04 -18.08
C GLU A 178 3.04 -4.18 -17.24
N PRO A 179 2.22 -4.80 -16.37
CA PRO A 179 1.24 -4.06 -15.58
C PRO A 179 1.92 -3.08 -14.62
N CYS A 180 1.31 -1.92 -14.42
CA CYS A 180 1.73 -0.98 -13.40
C CYS A 180 1.30 -1.48 -12.02
N VAL A 181 2.22 -2.01 -11.23
CA VAL A 181 1.91 -2.45 -9.86
C VAL A 181 2.09 -1.31 -8.87
N VAL A 182 1.06 -1.09 -8.06
CA VAL A 182 1.10 -0.20 -6.88
C VAL A 182 0.73 -1.03 -5.66
N LEU A 183 1.61 -1.06 -4.66
CA LEU A 183 1.45 -1.82 -3.43
C LEU A 183 1.41 -0.85 -2.24
N CYS A 184 0.24 -0.72 -1.63
CA CYS A 184 -0.02 0.10 -0.46
C CYS A 184 -0.04 -0.77 0.81
N LEU A 185 0.71 -0.40 1.84
CA LEU A 185 0.87 -1.22 3.03
C LEU A 185 0.83 -0.36 4.29
N ASP A 186 0.03 -0.74 5.27
CA ASP A 186 0.45 -0.54 6.67
C ASP A 186 1.37 -1.72 7.00
N ALA A 187 2.66 -1.47 6.98
CA ALA A 187 3.65 -2.50 7.22
C ALA A 187 3.90 -2.74 8.71
N ASN A 188 3.41 -1.89 9.61
CA ASN A 188 3.71 -1.96 11.04
C ASN A 188 5.22 -2.14 11.36
N ALA A 189 6.08 -1.62 10.49
CA ALA A 189 7.52 -1.83 10.51
C ALA A 189 8.22 -0.51 10.17
N SER A 190 9.19 -0.12 10.99
CA SER A 190 10.03 1.04 10.70
C SER A 190 11.02 0.70 9.59
N PRO A 191 11.39 1.64 8.70
CA PRO A 191 12.45 1.43 7.71
C PRO A 191 13.83 1.24 8.35
N PHE A 192 13.96 1.55 9.65
CA PHE A 192 15.17 1.41 10.45
C PHE A 192 15.07 0.28 11.48
N GLU A 193 14.04 -0.57 11.41
CA GLU A 193 13.96 -1.74 12.28
C GLU A 193 15.20 -2.64 12.05
N PRO A 194 15.74 -3.28 13.11
CA PRO A 194 16.81 -4.23 12.97
C PRO A 194 16.43 -5.37 12.01
N SER A 195 17.38 -5.80 11.19
CA SER A 195 17.22 -7.00 10.38
C SER A 195 16.90 -8.20 11.27
N VAL A 196 15.94 -9.00 10.84
CA VAL A 196 15.62 -10.26 11.51
C VAL A 196 15.87 -11.40 10.54
N LYS A 197 16.66 -12.38 10.99
CA LYS A 197 16.91 -13.59 10.23
C LYS A 197 15.61 -14.38 10.12
N VAL A 198 15.11 -14.51 8.90
CA VAL A 198 14.02 -15.44 8.60
C VAL A 198 14.67 -16.77 8.27
N PRO A 199 14.37 -17.86 9.00
CA PRO A 199 14.85 -19.17 8.62
C PRO A 199 14.34 -19.47 7.22
N ASP A 200 15.26 -19.60 6.27
CA ASP A 200 14.91 -19.96 4.91
C ASP A 200 14.40 -21.41 4.91
N ARG A 201 13.07 -21.59 4.92
CA ARG A 201 12.46 -22.92 5.00
C ARG A 201 12.82 -23.79 3.79
N ASP A 202 13.22 -23.17 2.69
CA ASP A 202 13.58 -23.85 1.44
C ASP A 202 15.07 -24.23 1.40
N SER A 203 15.89 -23.69 2.30
CA SER A 203 17.35 -23.94 2.35
C SER A 203 17.76 -25.31 2.90
N LYS A 204 16.83 -26.10 3.45
CA LYS A 204 17.15 -27.42 4.03
C LYS A 204 17.63 -28.47 3.02
N ALA A 205 17.55 -28.21 1.72
CA ALA A 205 17.86 -29.19 0.67
C ALA A 205 19.22 -29.03 -0.04
N GLY A 206 20.02 -27.99 0.23
CA GLY A 206 21.25 -27.75 -0.53
C GLY A 206 22.37 -27.12 0.28
N GLY A 207 23.55 -27.75 0.26
CA GLY A 207 24.74 -27.36 1.02
C GLY A 207 25.03 -25.85 1.01
N GLY A 208 25.15 -25.30 2.21
CA GLY A 208 25.21 -23.87 2.48
C GLY A 208 26.41 -23.17 1.84
N LYS A 209 26.13 -22.35 0.84
CA LYS A 209 27.01 -21.23 0.49
C LYS A 209 26.42 -20.00 1.15
N GLU A 210 27.05 -19.54 2.23
CA GLU A 210 26.70 -18.27 2.87
C GLU A 210 26.74 -17.16 1.81
N ARG A 211 25.58 -16.64 1.41
CA ARG A 211 25.53 -15.44 0.59
C ARG A 211 25.90 -14.27 1.49
N LYS A 212 26.89 -13.48 1.05
CA LYS A 212 27.23 -12.20 1.68
C LYS A 212 25.96 -11.34 1.67
N GLU A 213 25.32 -11.21 2.83
CA GLU A 213 24.13 -10.40 3.03
C GLU A 213 24.49 -8.93 2.76
N GLU A 214 23.81 -8.29 1.80
CA GLU A 214 23.89 -6.84 1.66
C GLU A 214 23.24 -6.20 2.90
N ALA A 215 24.03 -5.43 3.66
CA ALA A 215 23.57 -4.72 4.84
C ALA A 215 22.36 -3.84 4.50
N GLY A 216 21.18 -4.19 5.01
CA GLY A 216 19.92 -3.47 4.79
C GLY A 216 18.87 -4.21 3.93
N ALA A 217 19.19 -5.36 3.35
CA ALA A 217 18.23 -6.16 2.58
C ALA A 217 17.19 -6.91 3.44
N ASP A 218 17.45 -7.08 4.75
CA ASP A 218 16.72 -8.04 5.59
C ASP A 218 15.58 -7.48 6.45
N ASN A 219 15.44 -6.15 6.52
CA ASN A 219 14.27 -5.55 7.17
C ASN A 219 13.06 -5.50 6.23
N THR A 220 11.87 -5.16 6.75
CA THR A 220 10.62 -5.19 5.99
C THR A 220 10.70 -4.38 4.68
N LEU A 221 11.25 -3.16 4.73
CA LEU A 221 11.41 -2.31 3.54
C LEU A 221 12.43 -2.89 2.54
N GLY A 222 13.57 -3.41 3.03
CA GLY A 222 14.57 -4.09 2.19
C GLY A 222 13.97 -5.27 1.43
N ARG A 223 13.16 -6.08 2.11
CA ARG A 223 12.45 -7.22 1.51
C ARG A 223 11.44 -6.77 0.45
N LEU A 224 10.68 -5.70 0.72
CA LEU A 224 9.75 -5.10 -0.26
C LEU A 224 10.50 -4.56 -1.50
N ARG A 225 11.66 -3.92 -1.32
CA ARG A 225 12.51 -3.49 -2.45
C ARG A 225 13.05 -4.67 -3.24
N GLY A 226 13.30 -5.81 -2.59
CA GLY A 226 13.64 -7.08 -3.23
C GLY A 226 12.58 -7.62 -4.19
N PHE A 227 11.43 -6.95 -4.35
CA PHE A 227 10.42 -7.25 -5.36
C PHE A 227 10.73 -6.59 -6.71
N GLY A 228 11.74 -5.69 -6.76
CA GLY A 228 11.95 -4.79 -7.89
C GLY A 228 11.06 -3.55 -7.85
N LEU A 229 10.36 -3.31 -6.73
CA LEU A 229 9.54 -2.14 -6.51
C LEU A 229 10.35 -1.01 -5.85
N ARG A 230 9.97 0.24 -6.13
CA ARG A 230 10.49 1.43 -5.46
C ARG A 230 9.50 1.96 -4.45
N SER A 231 9.98 2.68 -3.44
CA SER A 231 9.11 3.35 -2.46
C SER A 231 8.98 4.83 -2.80
N CYS A 232 7.80 5.42 -2.58
CA CYS A 232 7.66 6.88 -2.61
C CYS A 232 8.55 7.57 -1.57
N TRP A 233 8.97 6.85 -0.53
CA TRP A 233 9.82 7.34 0.56
C TRP A 233 11.33 7.23 0.28
N ASP A 234 11.76 6.66 -0.85
CA ASP A 234 13.19 6.33 -1.08
C ASP A 234 14.12 7.55 -0.89
N ALA A 235 13.74 8.72 -1.42
CA ALA A 235 14.53 9.94 -1.32
C ALA A 235 14.59 10.48 0.13
N ASP A 236 13.45 10.46 0.82
CA ASP A 236 13.33 10.95 2.20
C ASP A 236 14.07 10.07 3.20
N LEU A 237 13.95 8.74 3.07
CA LEU A 237 14.64 7.80 3.95
C LEU A 237 16.15 7.83 3.78
N GLU A 238 16.62 8.12 2.57
CA GLU A 238 18.04 8.33 2.33
C GLU A 238 18.55 9.62 2.99
N LYS A 239 17.77 10.70 2.93
CA LYS A 239 18.08 11.95 3.65
C LYS A 239 18.07 11.73 5.18
N ALA A 240 17.09 11.01 5.70
CA ALA A 240 16.94 10.67 7.10
C ALA A 240 18.13 9.85 7.63
N ARG A 241 18.58 8.86 6.86
CA ARG A 241 19.77 8.07 7.16
C ARG A 241 21.01 8.95 7.23
N LYS A 242 21.19 9.85 6.27
CA LYS A 242 22.34 10.79 6.23
C LYS A 242 22.34 11.80 7.36
N SER A 243 21.16 12.26 7.77
CA SER A 243 21.02 13.22 8.88
C SER A 243 21.09 12.57 10.27
N GLY A 244 21.03 11.23 10.34
CA GLY A 244 20.95 10.50 11.59
C GLY A 244 19.62 10.71 12.35
N ASN A 245 18.58 11.23 11.67
CA ASN A 245 17.25 11.39 12.25
C ASN A 245 16.31 10.30 11.73
N PRO A 246 16.14 9.18 12.45
CA PRO A 246 15.32 8.05 11.99
C PRO A 246 13.80 8.33 12.07
N PHE A 247 13.40 9.49 12.59
CA PHE A 247 12.00 9.85 12.79
C PHE A 247 11.43 10.75 11.70
N ASP A 248 12.23 11.23 10.75
CA ASP A 248 11.77 12.10 9.66
C ASP A 248 11.84 11.34 8.34
N PRO A 249 10.74 11.11 7.61
CA PRO A 249 9.38 11.60 7.87
C PRO A 249 8.58 10.70 8.82
N VAL A 250 7.34 11.11 9.14
CA VAL A 250 6.40 10.35 9.98
C VAL A 250 5.11 10.07 9.22
N THR A 251 4.71 8.79 9.23
CA THR A 251 3.36 8.40 8.80
C THR A 251 2.49 7.95 9.97
N VAL A 252 3.09 7.65 11.12
CA VAL A 252 2.35 7.28 12.33
C VAL A 252 2.81 8.07 13.56
N ASN A 253 1.90 8.60 14.36
CA ASN A 253 2.19 9.14 15.69
C ASN A 253 1.12 8.64 16.68
N LYS A 254 1.42 7.57 17.41
CA LYS A 254 0.45 6.91 18.30
C LYS A 254 1.02 6.54 19.64
N ILE A 255 0.27 6.82 20.70
CA ILE A 255 0.41 6.14 21.99
C ILE A 255 -0.83 5.29 22.22
N ARG A 256 -0.69 4.08 22.74
CA ARG A 256 -1.85 3.30 23.15
C ARG A 256 -2.27 3.74 24.55
N GLY A 257 -3.51 4.23 24.66
CA GLY A 257 -4.09 4.66 25.92
C GLY A 257 -4.57 3.49 26.79
N PRO A 258 -4.97 3.74 28.05
CA PRO A 258 -5.41 2.71 29.00
C PRO A 258 -6.61 1.88 28.55
N LEU A 259 -7.42 2.42 27.63
CA LEU A 259 -8.58 1.75 27.05
C LEU A 259 -8.24 0.87 25.84
N SER A 260 -6.96 0.71 25.49
CA SER A 260 -6.56 -0.17 24.39
C SER A 260 -6.71 -1.63 24.78
N ASP A 261 -7.34 -2.43 23.91
CA ASP A 261 -7.41 -3.89 24.07
C ASP A 261 -6.02 -4.56 23.96
N GLN A 262 -5.03 -3.83 23.42
CA GLN A 262 -3.63 -4.24 23.38
C GLN A 262 -2.93 -3.81 24.68
N LYS A 263 -3.33 -4.38 25.83
CA LYS A 263 -2.82 -4.03 27.17
C LYS A 263 -1.29 -3.95 27.27
N ALA A 264 -0.58 -4.88 26.62
CA ALA A 264 0.88 -4.92 26.59
C ALA A 264 1.54 -3.74 25.84
N LYS A 265 0.77 -3.01 25.02
CA LYS A 265 1.22 -1.85 24.25
C LYS A 265 0.83 -0.52 24.89
N VAL A 266 0.04 -0.52 25.97
CA VAL A 266 -0.34 0.72 26.67
C VAL A 266 0.91 1.48 27.09
N GLY A 267 0.96 2.78 26.78
CA GLY A 267 2.12 3.63 27.01
C GLY A 267 3.26 3.50 25.98
N GLN A 268 3.20 2.55 25.05
CA GLN A 268 4.15 2.49 23.94
C GLN A 268 3.84 3.60 22.94
N HIS A 269 4.84 4.41 22.64
CA HIS A 269 4.80 5.42 21.60
C HIS A 269 5.41 4.87 20.30
N SER A 270 4.68 4.97 19.20
CA SER A 270 5.15 4.62 17.86
C SER A 270 5.14 5.87 17.00
N CYS A 271 6.34 6.30 16.61
CA CYS A 271 6.58 7.39 15.68
C CYS A 271 7.56 6.95 14.60
N SER A 272 7.08 6.70 13.37
CA SER A 272 7.94 6.30 12.26
C SER A 272 7.21 6.42 10.91
N VAL A 273 7.89 6.02 9.84
CA VAL A 273 7.24 5.64 8.58
C VAL A 273 6.86 4.17 8.70
N ILE A 274 5.58 3.86 8.71
CA ILE A 274 5.07 2.47 8.62
C ILE A 274 4.09 2.27 7.47
N ASP A 275 3.62 3.37 6.87
CA ASP A 275 2.70 3.36 5.73
C ASP A 275 3.50 3.54 4.45
N TYR A 276 3.51 2.51 3.60
CA TYR A 276 4.32 2.46 2.40
C TYR A 276 3.45 2.48 1.14
N VAL A 277 3.84 3.29 0.17
CA VAL A 277 3.38 3.18 -1.22
C VAL A 277 4.57 2.75 -2.07
N MET A 278 4.53 1.49 -2.48
CA MET A 278 5.51 0.88 -3.38
C MET A 278 4.97 0.88 -4.81
N TYR A 279 5.83 1.03 -5.81
CA TYR A 279 5.42 1.09 -7.21
C TYR A 279 6.45 0.43 -8.14
N SER A 280 6.01 -0.04 -9.31
CA SER A 280 6.93 -0.53 -10.34
C SER A 280 7.58 0.64 -11.10
N PRO A 281 8.91 0.79 -11.08
CA PRO A 281 9.59 1.93 -11.69
C PRO A 281 9.52 1.94 -13.22
N GLN A 282 9.26 0.80 -13.85
CA GLN A 282 9.13 0.68 -15.30
C GLN A 282 7.79 1.25 -15.79
N ALA A 283 6.74 1.19 -14.95
CA ALA A 283 5.41 1.64 -15.33
C ALA A 283 5.06 3.04 -14.79
N CYS A 284 5.74 3.52 -13.75
CA CYS A 284 5.59 4.88 -13.23
C CYS A 284 6.83 5.73 -13.55
N SER A 285 6.65 6.80 -14.33
CA SER A 285 7.73 7.71 -14.71
C SER A 285 8.04 8.78 -13.66
N GLN A 286 7.06 9.10 -12.81
CA GLN A 286 7.21 10.11 -11.77
C GLN A 286 6.34 9.76 -10.57
N VAL A 287 6.90 9.95 -9.38
CA VAL A 287 6.20 9.85 -8.10
C VAL A 287 6.52 11.11 -7.31
N GLN A 288 5.48 11.79 -6.85
CA GLN A 288 5.60 12.96 -5.99
C GLN A 288 4.55 12.89 -4.88
N PHE A 289 4.84 13.49 -3.74
CA PHE A 289 3.84 13.64 -2.70
C PHE A 289 2.80 14.68 -3.13
N ALA A 290 1.52 14.30 -3.08
CA ALA A 290 0.39 15.21 -3.28
C ALA A 290 0.09 16.01 -2.00
N LEU A 291 0.39 15.41 -0.85
CA LEU A 291 0.45 16.07 0.46
C LEU A 291 1.85 15.92 1.00
N GLU A 292 2.50 17.04 1.35
CA GLU A 292 3.84 17.02 1.91
C GLU A 292 3.90 16.11 3.15
N PRO A 293 4.91 15.23 3.26
CA PRO A 293 5.07 14.39 4.43
C PRO A 293 5.17 15.21 5.70
N VAL A 294 4.55 14.71 6.77
CA VAL A 294 4.75 15.32 8.08
C VAL A 294 6.17 15.04 8.55
N ARG A 295 6.88 16.12 8.82
CA ARG A 295 8.26 16.10 9.28
C ARG A 295 8.34 16.61 10.69
N VAL A 296 9.12 15.90 11.48
CA VAL A 296 9.23 16.17 12.90
C VAL A 296 10.67 16.55 13.20
N GLY A 297 10.88 17.84 13.44
CA GLY A 297 12.21 18.42 13.57
C GLY A 297 12.90 18.04 14.88
N GLY A 298 13.94 17.20 14.79
CA GLY A 298 15.01 17.04 15.78
C GLY A 298 14.62 16.52 17.18
N SER A 299 15.62 16.44 18.07
CA SER A 299 15.56 15.82 19.41
C SER A 299 14.47 16.37 20.36
N LYS A 300 13.88 17.53 20.06
CA LYS A 300 12.78 18.11 20.85
C LYS A 300 11.41 17.50 20.51
N PHE A 301 11.32 16.62 19.51
CA PHE A 301 10.06 16.07 19.06
C PHE A 301 9.44 15.08 20.04
N ASN A 302 10.20 14.18 20.68
CA ASN A 302 9.59 13.22 21.62
C ASN A 302 8.78 13.93 22.72
N ALA A 303 9.28 15.03 23.26
CA ALA A 303 8.54 15.82 24.25
C ALA A 303 7.26 16.47 23.67
N LYS A 304 7.29 16.97 22.43
CA LYS A 304 6.12 17.57 21.76
C LYS A 304 5.11 16.53 21.27
N ALA A 305 5.56 15.42 20.74
CA ALA A 305 4.74 14.29 20.30
C ALA A 305 4.00 13.67 21.49
N LEU A 306 4.70 13.50 22.62
CA LEU A 306 4.12 13.08 23.90
C LEU A 306 3.22 14.16 24.53
N ALA A 307 3.40 15.44 24.20
CA ALA A 307 2.48 16.51 24.63
C ALA A 307 1.20 16.55 23.78
N CYS A 308 1.27 16.15 22.51
CA CYS A 308 0.16 16.12 21.56
C CYS A 308 -0.37 14.70 21.33
N LEU A 309 -0.48 13.89 22.40
CA LEU A 309 -0.98 12.51 22.33
C LEU A 309 -2.47 12.44 22.01
N ILE A 310 -3.22 13.50 22.32
CA ILE A 310 -4.62 13.61 21.94
C ILE A 310 -4.64 14.11 20.49
N PRO A 311 -5.22 13.33 19.55
CA PRO A 311 -5.36 13.77 18.16
C PRO A 311 -5.99 15.16 18.11
N ASN A 312 -5.35 16.06 17.38
CA ASN A 312 -5.95 17.32 16.99
C ASN A 312 -5.69 17.56 15.49
N MET A 313 -6.28 18.61 14.93
CA MET A 313 -6.11 18.93 13.50
C MET A 313 -4.65 19.24 13.11
N GLU A 314 -3.80 19.62 14.07
CA GLU A 314 -2.37 19.88 13.86
C GLU A 314 -1.52 18.61 14.00
N VAL A 315 -1.99 17.64 14.80
CA VAL A 315 -1.31 16.38 15.11
C VAL A 315 -2.35 15.25 15.13
N PRO A 316 -2.80 14.74 13.96
CA PRO A 316 -3.66 13.56 13.91
C PRO A 316 -2.93 12.38 14.55
N SER A 317 -3.60 11.72 15.49
CA SER A 317 -3.08 10.54 16.18
C SER A 317 -3.38 9.30 15.37
N ASP A 318 -2.48 8.33 15.41
CA ASP A 318 -2.49 7.12 14.60
C ASP A 318 -1.83 7.33 13.25
N HIS A 319 -2.54 7.44 12.12
CA HIS A 319 -1.93 7.47 10.79
C HIS A 319 -2.14 8.81 10.06
N TYR A 320 -1.05 9.38 9.54
CA TYR A 320 -1.08 10.50 8.61
C TYR A 320 -1.39 10.00 7.20
N PRO A 321 -2.27 10.68 6.43
CA PRO A 321 -2.53 10.32 5.04
C PRO A 321 -1.25 10.37 4.20
N VAL A 322 -0.89 9.24 3.57
CA VAL A 322 0.16 9.18 2.56
C VAL A 322 -0.49 9.38 1.19
N ALA A 323 -0.46 10.62 0.70
CA ALA A 323 -1.01 10.95 -0.62
C ALA A 323 0.11 11.16 -1.62
N VAL A 324 0.12 10.35 -2.68
CA VAL A 324 1.12 10.42 -3.75
C VAL A 324 0.45 10.55 -5.11
N ASP A 325 1.00 11.41 -5.96
CA ASP A 325 0.70 11.46 -7.38
C ASP A 325 1.63 10.50 -8.11
N LEU A 326 1.04 9.50 -8.78
CA LEU A 326 1.75 8.58 -9.65
C LEU A 326 1.48 8.96 -11.10
N ARG A 327 2.54 9.30 -11.84
CA ARG A 327 2.46 9.47 -13.29
C ARG A 327 2.80 8.15 -13.96
N LEU A 328 1.81 7.57 -14.63
CA LEU A 328 2.05 6.41 -15.48
C LEU A 328 2.93 6.84 -16.65
N ALA A 329 3.91 6.01 -17.01
CA ALA A 329 4.69 6.23 -18.21
C ALA A 329 3.73 6.31 -19.40
N SER A 330 3.99 7.17 -20.39
CA SER A 330 3.23 7.10 -21.64
C SER A 330 3.57 5.80 -22.37
N PRO A 331 2.69 5.27 -23.25
CA PRO A 331 3.16 4.33 -24.26
C PRO A 331 4.29 4.99 -25.06
N PRO A 332 5.28 4.22 -25.55
CA PRO A 332 6.25 4.76 -26.49
C PRO A 332 5.47 5.34 -27.67
N SER A 333 5.72 6.61 -27.98
CA SER A 333 5.14 7.23 -29.18
C SER A 333 5.54 6.37 -30.38
N PRO A 334 4.60 6.10 -31.32
CA PRO A 334 4.96 5.37 -32.53
C PRO A 334 6.14 6.07 -33.20
N PRO A 335 7.06 5.32 -33.84
CA PRO A 335 8.16 5.94 -34.57
C PRO A 335 7.56 6.98 -35.55
N PRO A 336 8.19 8.16 -35.69
CA PRO A 336 7.69 9.16 -36.61
C PRO A 336 7.51 8.53 -37.99
N ALA A 337 6.38 8.80 -38.67
CA ALA A 337 6.00 8.11 -39.91
C ALA A 337 7.11 8.08 -40.98
N ALA A 338 8.00 9.08 -40.98
CA ALA A 338 9.17 9.14 -41.85
C ALA A 338 10.19 8.00 -41.60
N ALA A 339 10.37 7.55 -40.36
CA ALA A 339 11.26 6.44 -40.03
C ALA A 339 10.68 5.08 -40.44
N ALA A 340 9.35 4.93 -40.43
CA ALA A 340 8.69 3.73 -40.92
C ALA A 340 8.79 3.62 -42.45
N ALA A 341 8.67 4.74 -43.17
CA ALA A 341 8.87 4.78 -44.62
C ALA A 341 10.32 4.50 -45.03
N ALA A 342 11.31 4.98 -44.28
CA ALA A 342 12.73 4.73 -44.54
C ALA A 342 13.17 3.29 -44.22
N ALA A 343 12.48 2.60 -43.30
CA ALA A 343 12.73 1.18 -43.01
C ALA A 343 12.03 0.23 -43.99
N ALA A 344 11.03 0.72 -44.74
CA ALA A 344 10.30 -0.03 -45.76
C ALA A 344 10.89 0.14 -47.17
N ALA A 345 11.80 1.08 -47.38
CA ALA A 345 12.52 1.34 -48.63
C ALA A 345 13.91 0.70 -48.61
#